data_AF-A0A5N7JRB9-F1
#
_entry.id   AF-A0A5N7JRB9-F1
#
_cell.length_a   1.000
_cell.length_b   1.000
_cell.length_c   1.000
_cell.angle_alpha   90.00
_cell.angle_beta   90.00
_cell.angle_gamma   90.00
#
_symmetry.space_group_name_H-M   'P 1'
#
loop_
_entity.id
_entity.type
_entity.pdbx_description
1 polymer ?
#
loop_
_entity_poly.entity_id
_entity_poly.type
_entity_poly.pdbx_seq_one_letter_code
_entity_poly.pdbx_strand_id
1 'polypeptide(L)'
;MTKLRTPLLSALCLLLGSPLVLAADPEIHWPNGWQVEAVQPDGEAPETAKAVSRQRAIKNDENGNTLMVMELTGTPIEAGHTVNLQGVLLEMRKSIQKDFAQGGYQSVCSKMHPATLSRLEALETTCVITENGRHVLSQTLVGAVDADKAYVFSYAGQAQAYDASKDEVSSVRNSLKL
;
A
#
# COMPACT_ATOMS: atom_id res chain seq x y z
N MET A 1 30.72 57.58 43.29
CA MET A 1 30.71 57.89 41.85
C MET A 1 31.06 56.59 41.12
N THR A 2 30.08 55.86 40.55
CA THR A 2 29.79 55.77 39.08
C THR A 2 30.97 55.15 38.29
N LYS A 3 30.93 54.11 37.45
CA LYS A 3 29.94 53.48 36.52
C LYS A 3 30.43 52.03 36.17
N LEU A 4 29.58 51.00 36.09
CA LEU A 4 28.81 50.47 34.91
C LEU A 4 29.64 49.59 33.94
N ARG A 5 29.49 48.24 33.98
CA ARG A 5 28.94 47.27 32.97
C ARG A 5 29.62 47.27 31.58
N THR A 6 29.92 46.19 30.81
CA THR A 6 29.34 44.85 30.48
C THR A 6 30.29 44.21 29.38
N PRO A 7 30.01 43.10 28.64
CA PRO A 7 30.03 41.66 28.99
C PRO A 7 30.69 40.75 27.90
N LEU A 8 30.39 39.44 27.95
CA LEU A 8 30.29 38.46 26.84
C LEU A 8 31.57 37.82 26.29
N LEU A 9 31.67 36.49 26.48
CA LEU A 9 31.96 35.51 25.43
C LEU A 9 31.64 34.10 25.97
N SER A 10 30.34 33.84 26.16
CA SER A 10 29.84 32.47 26.33
C SER A 10 29.65 31.87 24.93
N ALA A 11 30.61 31.07 24.48
CA ALA A 11 30.47 30.26 23.28
C ALA A 11 29.49 29.12 23.56
N LEU A 12 28.21 29.35 23.30
CA LEU A 12 27.16 28.32 23.33
C LEU A 12 27.23 27.57 22.00
N CYS A 13 27.88 26.39 21.99
CA CYS A 13 27.76 25.44 20.90
C CYS A 13 26.29 25.04 20.74
N LEU A 14 25.61 25.64 19.76
CA LEU A 14 24.36 25.15 19.21
C LEU A 14 24.64 23.82 18.52
N LEU A 15 24.50 22.73 19.28
CA LEU A 15 24.29 21.40 18.72
C LEU A 15 22.97 21.43 17.95
N LEU A 16 23.05 21.75 16.66
CA LEU A 16 22.00 21.49 15.68
C LEU A 16 21.83 19.96 15.58
N GLY A 17 21.08 19.40 16.51
CA GLY A 17 20.50 18.07 16.35
C GLY A 17 19.58 18.11 15.14
N SER A 18 20.10 17.70 13.98
CA SER A 18 19.25 17.45 12.83
C SER A 18 18.29 16.33 13.22
N PRO A 19 16.96 16.51 13.10
CA PRO A 19 16.07 15.38 13.25
C PRO A 19 16.45 14.38 12.16
N LEU A 20 16.86 13.19 12.55
CA LEU A 20 16.84 12.03 11.68
C LEU A 20 15.38 11.88 11.25
N VAL A 21 15.04 12.38 10.06
CA VAL A 21 13.77 12.10 9.41
C VAL A 21 13.82 10.63 9.05
N LEU A 22 13.36 9.78 9.97
CA LEU A 22 13.01 8.41 9.64
C LEU A 22 11.85 8.49 8.64
N ALA A 23 12.00 7.85 7.49
CA ALA A 23 10.92 7.77 6.51
C ALA A 23 9.72 7.13 7.20
N ALA A 24 8.66 7.92 7.40
CA ALA A 24 7.46 7.45 8.07
C ALA A 24 6.88 6.24 7.32
N ASP A 25 6.31 5.30 8.07
CA ASP A 25 5.52 4.25 7.47
C ASP A 25 4.29 4.86 6.77
N PRO A 26 3.81 4.25 5.68
CA PRO A 26 2.60 4.71 5.00
C PRO A 26 1.44 4.86 5.99
N GLU A 27 0.70 5.95 5.92
CA GLU A 27 -0.51 6.12 6.73
C GLU A 27 -1.76 5.89 5.89
N ILE A 28 -2.68 5.07 6.42
CA ILE A 28 -3.96 4.73 5.78
C ILE A 28 -5.10 5.10 6.71
N HIS A 29 -6.04 5.90 6.20
CA HIS A 29 -7.30 6.18 6.88
C HIS A 29 -8.35 5.17 6.41
N TRP A 30 -8.51 4.10 7.18
CA TRP A 30 -9.48 3.05 6.87
C TRP A 30 -10.93 3.55 7.04
N PRO A 31 -11.86 3.19 6.13
CA PRO A 31 -13.24 3.61 6.26
C PRO A 31 -13.92 2.97 7.48
N ASN A 32 -14.98 3.61 7.96
CA ASN A 32 -15.78 3.07 9.06
C ASN A 32 -16.36 1.69 8.69
N GLY A 33 -16.35 0.76 9.63
CA GLY A 33 -16.85 -0.60 9.43
C GLY A 33 -15.84 -1.58 8.81
N TRP A 34 -14.63 -1.12 8.49
CA TRP A 34 -13.53 -2.02 8.12
C TRP A 34 -12.75 -2.45 9.35
N GLN A 35 -12.41 -3.73 9.40
CA GLN A 35 -11.61 -4.34 10.45
C GLN A 35 -10.15 -4.37 10.00
N VAL A 36 -9.29 -3.62 10.70
CA VAL A 36 -7.84 -3.61 10.44
C VAL A 36 -7.24 -4.89 11.01
N GLU A 37 -6.48 -5.60 10.19
CA GLU A 37 -5.78 -6.81 10.60
C GLU A 37 -4.29 -6.54 10.81
N ALA A 38 -3.74 -7.12 11.87
CA ALA A 38 -2.31 -7.16 12.06
C ALA A 38 -1.71 -8.10 11.01
N VAL A 39 -0.97 -7.55 10.05
CA VAL A 39 -0.24 -8.35 9.07
C VAL A 39 1.18 -8.53 9.57
N GLN A 40 1.53 -9.77 9.91
CA GLN A 40 2.93 -10.08 10.25
C GLN A 40 3.76 -10.05 8.96
N PRO A 41 4.99 -9.50 8.99
CA PRO A 41 5.93 -9.67 7.89
C PRO A 41 6.17 -11.17 7.67
N ASP A 42 6.23 -11.61 6.41
CA ASP A 42 6.48 -13.01 6.09
C ASP A 42 7.93 -13.40 6.47
N GLY A 43 8.09 -14.22 7.52
CA GLY A 43 9.34 -14.88 7.89
C GLY A 43 10.36 -14.03 8.66
N GLU A 44 11.35 -14.71 9.27
CA GLU A 44 12.53 -14.11 9.89
C GLU A 44 13.38 -13.42 8.82
N ALA A 45 13.03 -12.18 8.49
CA ALA A 45 13.92 -11.30 7.76
C ALA A 45 15.23 -11.17 8.56
N PRO A 46 16.41 -11.28 7.93
CA PRO A 46 17.68 -10.99 8.60
C PRO A 46 17.58 -9.62 9.29
N GLU A 47 18.18 -9.45 10.48
CA GLU A 47 18.16 -8.19 11.24
C GLU A 47 18.61 -6.95 10.44
N THR A 48 19.22 -7.16 9.27
CA THR A 48 19.72 -6.13 8.34
C THR A 48 18.79 -5.81 7.16
N ALA A 49 17.71 -6.56 6.95
CA ALA A 49 16.77 -6.30 5.86
C ALA A 49 15.86 -5.12 6.22
N LYS A 50 15.77 -4.12 5.33
CA LYS A 50 14.80 -3.02 5.50
C LYS A 50 13.40 -3.64 5.52
N ALA A 51 12.64 -3.39 6.60
CA ALA A 51 11.36 -4.03 6.81
C ALA A 51 10.34 -3.67 5.71
N VAL A 52 9.63 -4.68 5.22
CA VAL A 52 8.45 -4.49 4.37
C VAL A 52 7.30 -4.02 5.25
N SER A 53 6.66 -2.92 4.86
CA SER A 53 5.43 -2.44 5.50
C SER A 53 4.22 -3.13 4.87
N ARG A 54 3.29 -3.63 5.68
CA ARG A 54 2.06 -4.26 5.19
C ARG A 54 0.89 -3.92 6.10
N GLN A 55 -0.18 -3.40 5.52
CA GLN A 55 -1.40 -3.03 6.24
C GLN A 55 -2.60 -3.56 5.48
N ARG A 56 -3.52 -4.24 6.17
CA ARG A 56 -4.73 -4.83 5.58
C ARG A 56 -5.96 -4.45 6.38
N ALA A 57 -7.07 -4.23 5.69
CA ALA A 57 -8.38 -4.12 6.30
C ALA A 57 -9.42 -4.96 5.54
N ILE A 58 -10.39 -5.50 6.28
CA ILE A 58 -11.45 -6.37 5.77
C ILE A 58 -12.82 -5.79 6.09
N LYS A 59 -13.71 -5.80 5.10
CA LYS A 59 -15.14 -5.51 5.27
C LYS A 59 -15.90 -6.84 5.29
N ASN A 60 -16.67 -7.06 6.34
CA ASN A 60 -17.49 -8.26 6.51
C ASN A 60 -18.98 -7.91 6.44
N ASP A 61 -19.81 -8.89 6.07
CA ASP A 61 -21.27 -8.79 6.19
C ASP A 61 -21.75 -9.03 7.64
N GLU A 62 -23.07 -8.97 7.86
CA GLU A 62 -23.68 -9.20 9.18
C GLU A 62 -23.42 -10.61 9.76
N ASN A 63 -23.09 -11.58 8.90
CA ASN A 63 -22.78 -12.95 9.29
C ASN A 63 -21.27 -13.17 9.49
N GLY A 64 -20.44 -12.14 9.30
CA GLY A 64 -19.00 -12.23 9.38
C GLY A 64 -18.30 -12.76 8.12
N ASN A 65 -19.02 -12.91 7.00
CA ASN A 65 -18.40 -13.30 5.74
C ASN A 65 -17.65 -12.13 5.11
N THR A 66 -16.48 -12.39 4.56
CA THR A 66 -15.70 -11.37 3.87
C THR A 66 -16.38 -10.91 2.58
N LEU A 67 -16.70 -9.61 2.54
CA LEU A 67 -17.21 -8.92 1.37
C LEU A 67 -16.08 -8.32 0.54
N MET A 68 -15.14 -7.66 1.22
CA MET A 68 -14.03 -6.95 0.61
C MET A 68 -12.77 -7.01 1.47
N VAL A 69 -11.62 -6.94 0.82
CA VAL A 69 -10.30 -6.79 1.42
C VAL A 69 -9.57 -5.66 0.70
N MET A 70 -8.89 -4.82 1.46
CA MET A 70 -7.92 -3.84 0.96
C MET A 70 -6.59 -4.07 1.67
N GLU A 71 -5.50 -4.03 0.92
CA GLU A 71 -4.15 -4.21 1.45
C GLU A 71 -3.15 -3.28 0.76
N LEU A 72 -2.34 -2.58 1.54
CA LEU A 72 -1.17 -1.84 1.06
C LEU A 72 0.09 -2.57 1.51
N THR A 73 0.99 -2.81 0.57
CA THR A 73 2.35 -3.27 0.85
C THR A 73 3.34 -2.24 0.33
N GLY A 74 4.29 -1.85 1.17
CA GLY A 74 5.40 -0.97 0.82
C GLY A 74 6.73 -1.69 1.02
N THR A 75 7.47 -1.85 -0.06
CA THR A 75 8.76 -2.54 -0.10
C THR A 75 9.88 -1.52 -0.30
N PRO A 76 10.89 -1.46 0.58
CA PRO A 76 12.06 -0.60 0.39
C PRO A 76 12.80 -0.96 -0.90
N ILE A 77 13.28 0.06 -1.62
CA ILE A 77 14.18 -0.10 -2.78
C ILE A 77 15.50 0.61 -2.52
N GLU A 78 16.54 0.19 -3.23
CA GLU A 78 17.83 0.87 -3.18
C GLU A 78 17.74 2.24 -3.87
N ALA A 79 18.42 3.25 -3.33
CA ALA A 79 18.43 4.58 -3.93
C ALA A 79 19.02 4.51 -5.35
N GLY A 80 18.30 5.07 -6.32
CA GLY A 80 18.68 5.02 -7.73
C GLY A 80 18.31 3.72 -8.46
N HIS A 81 17.72 2.74 -7.77
CA HIS A 81 17.19 1.55 -8.42
C HIS A 81 15.92 1.89 -9.19
N THR A 82 15.91 1.58 -10.50
CA THR A 82 14.71 1.72 -11.32
C THR A 82 13.89 0.43 -11.27
N VAL A 83 12.74 0.48 -10.60
CA VAL A 83 11.82 -0.65 -10.53
C VAL A 83 11.08 -0.81 -11.87
N ASN A 84 11.13 -2.00 -12.46
CA ASN A 84 10.25 -2.36 -13.57
C ASN A 84 8.83 -2.64 -13.03
N LEU A 85 8.07 -1.58 -12.76
CA LEU A 85 6.75 -1.66 -12.17
C LEU A 85 5.78 -2.53 -12.98
N GLN A 86 5.83 -2.41 -14.31
CA GLN A 86 5.00 -3.20 -15.20
C GLN A 86 5.34 -4.70 -15.09
N GLY A 87 6.64 -5.04 -15.07
CA GLY A 87 7.09 -6.42 -14.88
C GLY A 87 6.62 -7.01 -13.55
N VAL A 88 6.73 -6.23 -12.46
CA VAL A 88 6.23 -6.65 -11.13
C VAL A 88 4.74 -6.94 -11.17
N LEU A 89 3.92 -6.01 -11.68
CA LEU A 89 2.47 -6.22 -11.74
C LEU A 89 2.09 -7.37 -12.69
N LEU A 90 2.91 -7.69 -13.70
CA LEU A 90 2.66 -8.81 -14.61
C LEU A 90 2.84 -10.14 -13.89
N GLU A 91 3.90 -10.27 -13.08
CA GLU A 91 4.11 -11.46 -12.26
C GLU A 91 3.05 -11.59 -11.16
N MET A 92 2.65 -10.48 -10.52
CA MET A 92 1.55 -10.50 -9.54
C MET A 92 0.22 -10.92 -10.18
N ARG A 93 -0.13 -10.35 -11.34
CA ARG A 93 -1.30 -10.75 -12.13
C ARG A 93 -1.25 -12.25 -12.44
N LYS A 94 -0.10 -12.76 -12.86
CA LYS A 94 0.09 -14.17 -13.16
C LYS A 94 -0.11 -15.05 -11.93
N SER A 95 0.37 -14.61 -10.75
CA SER A 95 0.10 -15.30 -9.47
C SER A 95 -1.39 -15.37 -9.19
N ILE A 96 -2.10 -14.24 -9.24
CA ILE A 96 -3.56 -14.19 -9.04
C ILE A 96 -4.26 -15.18 -9.97
N GLN A 97 -3.95 -15.16 -11.27
CA GLN A 97 -4.57 -16.07 -12.23
C GLN A 97 -4.26 -17.54 -11.92
N LYS A 98 -3.03 -17.85 -11.50
CA LYS A 98 -2.63 -19.20 -11.09
C LYS A 98 -3.36 -19.66 -9.84
N ASP A 99 -3.42 -18.83 -8.81
CA ASP A 99 -4.00 -19.17 -7.51
C ASP A 99 -5.51 -19.44 -7.64
N PHE A 100 -6.22 -18.59 -8.39
CA PHE A 100 -7.64 -18.82 -8.70
C PHE A 100 -7.87 -20.04 -9.59
N ALA A 101 -7.01 -20.28 -10.58
CA ALA A 101 -7.11 -21.47 -11.42
C ALA A 101 -6.95 -22.77 -10.61
N GLN A 102 -6.05 -22.79 -9.61
CA GLN A 102 -5.90 -23.92 -8.70
C GLN A 102 -7.16 -24.20 -7.87
N GLY A 103 -7.94 -23.15 -7.57
CA GLY A 103 -9.25 -23.26 -6.92
C GLY A 103 -10.43 -23.59 -7.85
N GLY A 104 -10.19 -23.83 -9.14
CA GLY A 104 -11.25 -24.13 -10.12
C GLY A 104 -11.94 -22.89 -10.72
N TYR A 105 -11.44 -21.69 -10.44
CA TYR A 105 -11.97 -20.44 -10.98
C TYR A 105 -11.29 -20.06 -12.30
N GLN A 106 -11.96 -19.23 -13.10
CA GLN A 106 -11.39 -18.60 -14.28
C GLN A 106 -11.15 -17.12 -14.00
N SER A 107 -10.00 -16.59 -14.41
CA SER A 107 -9.62 -15.20 -14.14
C SER A 107 -9.19 -14.50 -15.42
N VAL A 108 -9.89 -13.42 -15.78
CA VAL A 108 -9.56 -12.56 -16.92
C VAL A 108 -9.20 -11.19 -16.39
N CYS A 109 -7.97 -10.74 -16.68
CA CYS A 109 -7.50 -9.44 -16.22
C CYS A 109 -7.41 -8.43 -17.36
N SER A 110 -7.78 -7.19 -17.06
CA SER A 110 -7.67 -6.05 -17.98
C SER A 110 -6.23 -5.84 -18.43
N LYS A 111 -6.06 -5.04 -19.49
CA LYS A 111 -4.74 -4.51 -19.81
C LYS A 111 -4.35 -3.52 -18.71
N MET A 112 -3.08 -3.49 -18.36
CA MET A 112 -2.58 -2.45 -17.46
C MET A 112 -2.79 -1.08 -18.08
N HIS A 113 -3.19 -0.13 -17.25
CA HIS A 113 -3.38 1.25 -17.67
C HIS A 113 -2.81 2.22 -16.62
N PRO A 114 -2.49 3.46 -17.02
CA PRO A 114 -2.12 4.51 -16.08
C PRO A 114 -3.22 4.74 -15.04
N ALA A 115 -2.80 5.04 -13.82
CA ALA A 115 -3.63 5.37 -12.68
C ALA A 115 -2.84 6.26 -11.71
N THR A 116 -3.38 6.49 -10.52
CA THR A 116 -2.69 7.15 -9.41
C THR A 116 -2.82 6.35 -8.12
N LEU A 117 -1.82 6.47 -7.26
CA LEU A 117 -1.84 6.00 -5.88
C LEU A 117 -1.42 7.17 -4.99
N SER A 118 -2.38 7.81 -4.32
CA SER A 118 -2.18 9.14 -3.73
C SER A 118 -1.61 10.11 -4.78
N ARG A 119 -0.45 10.73 -4.48
CA ARG A 119 0.30 11.64 -5.35
C ARG A 119 1.16 10.94 -6.42
N LEU A 120 1.32 9.61 -6.35
CA LEU A 120 2.23 8.87 -7.21
C LEU A 120 1.54 8.47 -8.52
N GLU A 121 2.29 8.54 -9.63
CA GLU A 121 1.89 7.86 -10.86
C GLU A 121 1.91 6.34 -10.63
N ALA A 122 0.88 5.68 -11.15
CA ALA A 122 0.67 4.26 -10.90
C ALA A 122 0.29 3.51 -12.18
N LEU A 123 0.42 2.19 -12.11
CA LEU A 123 -0.16 1.25 -13.07
C LEU A 123 -1.23 0.42 -12.37
N GLU A 124 -2.36 0.22 -13.03
CA GLU A 124 -3.51 -0.52 -12.49
C GLU A 124 -3.92 -1.65 -13.43
N THR A 125 -4.32 -2.79 -12.85
CA THR A 125 -4.97 -3.89 -13.56
C THR A 125 -6.03 -4.54 -12.67
N THR A 126 -7.15 -4.93 -13.26
CA THR A 126 -8.26 -5.61 -12.57
C THR A 126 -8.49 -6.98 -13.17
N CYS A 127 -8.52 -8.01 -12.34
CA CYS A 127 -8.96 -9.35 -12.68
C CYS A 127 -10.43 -9.52 -12.29
N VAL A 128 -11.22 -10.03 -13.24
CA VAL A 128 -12.57 -10.53 -13.01
C VAL A 128 -12.47 -12.05 -12.87
N ILE A 129 -12.99 -12.57 -11.76
CA ILE A 129 -12.94 -13.99 -11.42
C ILE A 129 -14.35 -14.56 -11.58
N THR A 130 -14.45 -15.67 -12.30
CA THR A 130 -15.70 -16.37 -12.54
C THR A 130 -15.64 -17.82 -12.08
N GLU A 131 -16.75 -18.32 -11.58
CA GLU A 131 -16.97 -19.73 -11.24
C GLU A 131 -18.16 -20.24 -12.04
N ASN A 132 -17.99 -21.31 -12.82
CA ASN A 132 -19.04 -21.86 -13.69
C ASN A 132 -19.70 -20.79 -14.58
N GLY A 133 -18.91 -19.82 -15.08
CA GLY A 133 -19.38 -18.72 -15.92
C GLY A 133 -20.05 -17.55 -15.17
N ARG A 134 -20.23 -17.63 -13.86
CA ARG A 134 -20.77 -16.55 -13.03
C ARG A 134 -19.66 -15.68 -12.47
N HIS A 135 -19.78 -14.36 -12.56
CA HIS A 135 -18.86 -13.41 -11.89
C HIS A 135 -19.03 -13.50 -10.37
N VAL A 136 -17.96 -13.89 -9.68
CA VAL A 136 -17.98 -14.11 -8.22
C VAL A 136 -17.15 -13.09 -7.46
N LEU A 137 -15.98 -12.73 -8.00
CA LEU A 137 -15.02 -11.84 -7.35
C LEU A 137 -14.38 -10.92 -8.38
N SER A 138 -13.92 -9.77 -7.92
CA SER A 138 -12.99 -8.93 -8.66
C SER A 138 -11.80 -8.62 -7.76
N GLN A 139 -10.61 -8.52 -8.35
CA GLN A 139 -9.39 -8.11 -7.65
C GLN A 139 -8.60 -7.14 -8.50
N THR A 140 -8.19 -6.03 -7.90
CA THR A 140 -7.35 -5.01 -8.54
C THR A 140 -6.02 -4.88 -7.85
N LEU A 141 -5.00 -4.64 -8.67
CA LEU A 141 -3.66 -4.27 -8.27
C LEU A 141 -3.36 -2.87 -8.77
N VAL A 142 -2.87 -2.01 -7.88
CA VAL A 142 -2.35 -0.69 -8.18
C VAL A 142 -0.90 -0.64 -7.70
N GLY A 143 0.04 -0.57 -8.62
CA GLY A 143 1.46 -0.45 -8.30
C GLY A 143 1.94 0.99 -8.49
N ALA A 144 2.80 1.48 -7.60
CA ALA A 144 3.45 2.79 -7.71
C ALA A 144 4.88 2.73 -7.15
N VAL A 145 5.72 3.70 -7.49
CA VAL A 145 7.11 3.79 -7.03
C VAL A 145 7.38 5.22 -6.56
N ASP A 146 8.04 5.35 -5.42
CA ASP A 146 8.64 6.60 -4.94
C ASP A 146 10.18 6.46 -4.88
N ALA A 147 10.88 7.46 -4.36
CA ALA A 147 12.35 7.53 -4.37
C ALA A 147 13.05 6.34 -3.69
N ASP A 148 12.46 5.79 -2.62
CA ASP A 148 13.06 4.74 -1.80
C ASP A 148 12.12 3.58 -1.46
N LYS A 149 10.89 3.59 -2.00
CA LYS A 149 9.88 2.54 -1.79
C LYS A 149 9.10 2.22 -3.07
N ALA A 150 8.76 0.94 -3.24
CA ALA A 150 7.75 0.48 -4.18
C ALA A 150 6.49 0.11 -3.41
N TYR A 151 5.32 0.52 -3.91
CA TYR A 151 4.03 0.28 -3.29
C TYR A 151 3.15 -0.59 -4.17
N VAL A 152 2.43 -1.51 -3.54
CA VAL A 152 1.29 -2.19 -4.15
C VAL A 152 0.08 -2.03 -3.25
N PHE A 153 -0.95 -1.36 -3.76
CA PHE A 153 -2.27 -1.33 -3.17
C PHE A 153 -3.16 -2.33 -3.91
N SER A 154 -3.61 -3.35 -3.20
CA SER A 154 -4.51 -4.38 -3.73
C SER A 154 -5.86 -4.30 -3.05
N TYR A 155 -6.92 -4.54 -3.81
CA TYR A 155 -8.26 -4.66 -3.25
C TYR A 155 -9.06 -5.70 -4.01
N ALA A 156 -9.79 -6.52 -3.27
CA ALA A 156 -10.55 -7.63 -3.80
C ALA A 156 -11.87 -7.77 -3.07
N GLY A 157 -12.88 -8.32 -3.74
CA GLY A 157 -14.08 -8.75 -3.06
C GLY A 157 -15.16 -9.25 -3.98
N GLN A 158 -16.30 -9.58 -3.38
CA GLN A 158 -17.43 -10.17 -4.07
C GLN A 158 -17.95 -9.21 -5.14
N ALA A 159 -18.36 -9.73 -6.30
CA ALA A 159 -18.67 -8.92 -7.48
C ALA A 159 -19.54 -7.68 -7.19
N GLN A 160 -20.62 -7.85 -6.43
CA GLN A 160 -21.51 -6.75 -6.05
C GLN A 160 -20.89 -5.79 -5.01
N ALA A 161 -20.22 -6.34 -3.99
CA ALA A 161 -19.56 -5.54 -2.96
C ALA A 161 -18.40 -4.71 -3.55
N TYR A 162 -17.65 -5.29 -4.48
CA TYR A 162 -16.58 -4.63 -5.21
C TYR A 162 -17.10 -3.44 -5.99
N ASP A 163 -18.20 -3.59 -6.72
CA ASP A 163 -18.81 -2.50 -7.48
C ASP A 163 -19.32 -1.38 -6.54
N ALA A 164 -19.99 -1.77 -5.44
CA ALA A 164 -20.52 -0.84 -4.46
C ALA A 164 -19.44 -0.09 -3.65
N SER A 165 -18.24 -0.66 -3.49
CA SER A 165 -17.14 -0.05 -2.72
C SER A 165 -16.18 0.80 -3.55
N LYS A 166 -16.43 1.06 -4.84
CA LYS A 166 -15.52 1.84 -5.71
C LYS A 166 -15.19 3.23 -5.16
N ASP A 167 -16.19 3.96 -4.67
CA ASP A 167 -16.00 5.31 -4.13
C ASP A 167 -15.22 5.27 -2.82
N GLU A 168 -15.51 4.27 -1.98
CA GLU A 168 -14.84 4.04 -0.71
C GLU A 168 -13.36 3.68 -0.92
N VAL A 169 -13.06 2.76 -1.84
CA VAL A 169 -11.70 2.42 -2.25
C VAL A 169 -10.97 3.63 -2.83
N SER A 170 -11.64 4.42 -3.67
CA SER A 170 -11.06 5.63 -4.25
C SER A 170 -10.71 6.67 -3.18
N SER A 171 -11.56 6.83 -2.16
CA SER A 171 -11.29 7.71 -1.02
C SER A 171 -10.06 7.25 -0.23
N VAL A 172 -9.94 5.95 0.07
CA VAL A 172 -8.76 5.38 0.72
C VAL A 172 -7.51 5.64 -0.13
N ARG A 173 -7.56 5.26 -1.41
CA ARG A 173 -6.44 5.42 -2.36
C ARG A 173 -5.93 6.87 -2.44
N ASN A 174 -6.84 7.84 -2.42
CA ASN A 174 -6.52 9.25 -2.53
C ASN A 174 -6.05 9.87 -1.20
N SER A 175 -6.35 9.25 -0.06
CA SER A 175 -5.98 9.75 1.27
C SER A 175 -4.69 9.16 1.83
N LEU A 176 -4.10 8.17 1.15
CA LEU A 176 -2.83 7.57 1.55
C LEU A 176 -1.74 8.64 1.67
N LYS A 177 -0.97 8.60 2.76
CA LYS A 177 0.26 9.37 2.89
C LYS A 177 1.43 8.47 2.52
N LEU A 178 1.94 8.67 1.30
CA LEU A 178 3.05 7.95 0.69
C LEU A 178 4.23 8.90 0.46
#